data_AF-A0A0G0QZ07-F1
#
_entry.id   AF-A0A0G0QZ07-F1
#
_cell.length_a   1.000
_cell.length_b   1.000
_cell.length_c   1.000
_cell.angle_alpha   90.00
_cell.angle_beta   90.00
_cell.angle_gamma   90.00
#
_symmetry.space_group_name_H-M   'P 1'
#
loop_
_entity.id
_entity.type
_entity.pdbx_description
1 polymer ?
#
loop_
_entity_poly.entity_id
_entity_poly.type
_entity_poly.pdbx_seq_one_letter_code
_entity_poly.pdbx_strand_id
1 'polypeptide(L)'
;MKSEQESSVDTNSEAVKKFMAERKWEMHSCSTCGRTFFSKTSAKMDVSVCGWHKCDKGDYPFRTYSKRKRMLTPAQISSRISEYFRSTGFNVATPMNIANFEGQTDLVIAGVQMFDDIIHRNQEIRNDKVFVAQPCVRMQFQPHVESQEGTSTSFVNVCTEKMGAEFSEHLQSVDHWCTILSKLGLHMNDFIIVMRTSVNDWGTGKFSALELFFSYGGLELGDAAYLLTPQPNRPAIAISDIGFGLERVAWVVNKTDSYFDTLMPWTATGTREMFDSCRTMALLVLCGVQAANKGPGLQFRRFAKVLSEKYYGVNVYSILAYYFDYWAQFINPSISRDTTVQLARLEIERFVNLKVCEALKLPPPRDETTEAYFDRLVYTCNINIYELRKAIQTCKT
;
A
#
# COMPACT_ATOMS: atom_id res chain seq x y z
N MET A 1 19.74 -1.81 29.26
CA MET A 1 18.67 -2.09 28.28
C MET A 1 17.39 -1.29 28.50
N LYS A 2 16.53 -1.55 29.53
CA LYS A 2 15.26 -0.81 29.69
C LYS A 2 15.46 0.71 29.93
N SER A 3 16.40 1.09 30.79
CA SER A 3 16.73 2.50 31.11
C SER A 3 17.43 3.25 29.97
N GLU A 4 18.21 2.57 29.15
CA GLU A 4 18.90 3.16 27.97
C GLU A 4 17.92 3.38 26.81
N GLN A 5 16.96 2.48 26.61
CA GLN A 5 15.92 2.66 25.60
C GLN A 5 14.98 3.83 25.96
N GLU A 6 14.52 3.92 27.21
CA GLU A 6 13.67 5.04 27.66
C GLU A 6 14.39 6.40 27.58
N SER A 7 15.65 6.49 28.04
CA SER A 7 16.43 7.74 27.96
C SER A 7 16.78 8.17 26.52
N SER A 8 17.00 7.21 25.61
CA SER A 8 17.24 7.51 24.19
C SER A 8 16.01 8.05 23.46
N VAL A 9 14.82 7.55 23.79
CA VAL A 9 13.54 7.98 23.20
C VAL A 9 13.20 9.41 23.62
N ASP A 10 13.44 9.75 24.89
CA ASP A 10 13.25 11.12 25.39
C ASP A 10 14.22 12.09 24.72
N THR A 11 15.48 11.69 24.54
CA THR A 11 16.50 12.50 23.85
C THR A 11 16.13 12.76 22.39
N ASN A 12 15.69 11.72 21.66
CA ASN A 12 15.27 11.85 20.26
C ASN A 12 14.00 12.70 20.12
N SER A 13 13.06 12.60 21.07
CA SER A 13 11.85 13.42 21.09
C SER A 13 12.17 14.91 21.24
N GLU A 14 13.13 15.28 22.10
CA GLU A 14 13.61 16.66 22.22
C GLU A 14 14.33 17.14 20.96
N ALA A 15 15.13 16.28 20.32
CA ALA A 15 15.77 16.60 19.06
C ALA A 15 14.76 16.87 17.93
N VAL A 16 13.64 16.12 17.86
CA VAL A 16 12.52 16.43 16.94
C VAL A 16 11.94 17.80 17.23
N LYS A 17 11.60 18.09 18.50
CA LYS A 17 11.00 19.38 18.88
C LYS A 17 11.90 20.55 18.46
N LYS A 18 13.20 20.43 18.69
CA LYS A 18 14.19 21.43 18.26
C LYS A 18 14.23 21.56 16.73
N PHE A 19 14.34 20.44 16.01
CA PHE A 19 14.37 20.40 14.55
C PHE A 19 13.12 21.05 13.91
N MET A 20 11.96 20.79 14.48
CA MET A 20 10.67 21.35 14.07
C MET A 20 10.61 22.86 14.35
N ALA A 21 11.01 23.29 15.54
CA ALA A 21 11.03 24.71 15.92
C ALA A 21 11.96 25.55 15.03
N GLU A 22 13.16 25.05 14.71
CA GLU A 22 14.10 25.70 13.78
C GLU A 22 13.49 25.93 12.38
N ARG A 23 12.51 25.11 12.00
CA ARG A 23 11.78 25.18 10.72
C ARG A 23 10.43 25.90 10.84
N LYS A 24 10.20 26.60 11.96
CA LYS A 24 8.99 27.36 12.27
C LYS A 24 7.73 26.50 12.33
N TRP A 25 7.86 25.27 12.82
CA TRP A 25 6.71 24.48 13.23
C TRP A 25 6.43 24.74 14.71
N GLU A 26 5.17 24.96 15.03
CA GLU A 26 4.66 25.13 16.38
C GLU A 26 4.18 23.78 16.92
N MET A 27 4.47 23.51 18.18
CA MET A 27 4.06 22.29 18.87
C MET A 27 2.72 22.51 19.57
N HIS A 28 1.81 21.55 19.42
CA HIS A 28 0.48 21.57 20.02
C HIS A 28 0.17 20.22 20.68
N SER A 29 -0.90 20.19 21.48
CA SER A 29 -1.47 18.97 22.04
C SER A 29 -2.93 18.84 21.59
N CYS A 30 -3.29 17.67 21.05
CA CYS A 30 -4.63 17.44 20.55
C CYS A 30 -5.63 17.35 21.70
N SER A 31 -6.66 18.19 21.67
CA SER A 31 -7.73 18.21 22.68
C SER A 31 -8.53 16.89 22.74
N THR A 32 -8.59 16.13 21.65
CA THR A 32 -9.35 14.87 21.56
C THR A 32 -8.56 13.64 22.00
N CYS A 33 -7.31 13.50 21.55
CA CYS A 33 -6.51 12.29 21.79
C CYS A 33 -5.25 12.51 22.64
N GLY A 34 -4.95 13.75 23.04
CA GLY A 34 -3.80 14.12 23.86
C GLY A 34 -2.44 14.01 23.15
N ARG A 35 -2.39 13.60 21.88
CA ARG A 35 -1.13 13.43 21.14
C ARG A 35 -0.48 14.78 20.83
N THR A 36 0.84 14.80 20.90
CA THR A 36 1.66 15.91 20.42
C THR A 36 1.66 15.93 18.89
N PHE A 37 1.46 17.12 18.33
CA PHE A 37 1.58 17.34 16.90
C PHE A 37 2.20 18.69 16.59
N PHE A 38 2.68 18.83 15.37
CA PHE A 38 3.32 20.02 14.86
C PHE A 38 2.53 20.58 13.69
N SER A 39 2.36 21.90 13.65
CA SER A 39 1.76 22.62 12.53
C SER A 39 2.53 23.91 12.25
N LYS A 40 2.39 24.48 11.05
CA LYS A 40 2.86 25.86 10.81
C LYS A 40 1.70 26.83 11.00
N THR A 41 1.99 28.03 11.46
CA THR A 41 0.99 29.09 11.63
C THR A 41 0.21 29.30 10.32
N SER A 42 -1.09 29.03 10.36
CA SER A 42 -1.98 29.15 9.21
C SER A 42 -3.37 29.59 9.68
N ALA A 43 -3.93 30.61 9.05
CA ALA A 43 -5.29 31.09 9.37
C ALA A 43 -6.39 30.06 9.08
N LYS A 44 -6.07 28.98 8.35
CA LYS A 44 -7.03 27.97 7.90
C LYS A 44 -7.03 26.70 8.76
N MET A 45 -6.07 26.55 9.68
CA MET A 45 -5.86 25.30 10.40
C MET A 45 -6.42 25.39 11.82
N ASP A 46 -7.29 24.45 12.17
CA ASP A 46 -7.73 24.26 13.56
C ASP A 46 -6.63 23.54 14.34
N VAL A 47 -5.93 24.30 15.19
CA VAL A 47 -4.84 23.78 16.04
C VAL A 47 -5.35 23.11 17.33
N SER A 48 -6.66 22.92 17.49
CA SER A 48 -7.22 22.18 18.62
C SER A 48 -7.18 20.67 18.43
N VAL A 49 -7.06 20.18 17.19
CA VAL A 49 -7.05 18.76 16.83
C VAL A 49 -5.86 18.40 15.94
N CYS A 50 -5.40 17.14 16.03
CA CYS A 50 -4.22 16.68 15.29
C CYS A 50 -4.47 16.29 13.82
N GLY A 51 -5.67 16.56 13.27
CA GLY A 51 -6.00 16.22 11.89
C GLY A 51 -6.08 14.72 11.57
N TRP A 52 -5.95 13.83 12.57
CA TRP A 52 -6.17 12.41 12.37
C TRP A 52 -7.66 12.16 12.14
N HIS A 53 -8.03 11.26 11.22
CA HIS A 53 -9.44 11.08 10.80
C HIS A 53 -10.43 10.85 11.97
N LYS A 54 -9.98 10.21 13.06
CA LYS A 54 -10.81 10.01 14.27
C LYS A 54 -11.02 11.26 15.10
N CYS A 55 -10.11 12.24 15.01
CA CYS A 55 -10.16 13.50 15.72
C CYS A 55 -10.78 14.62 14.88
N ASP A 56 -10.72 14.51 13.55
CA ASP A 56 -11.13 15.55 12.60
C ASP A 56 -12.39 15.17 11.80
N LYS A 57 -13.33 14.48 12.44
CA LYS A 57 -14.66 14.07 11.92
C LYS A 57 -14.68 13.26 10.60
N GLY A 58 -13.52 12.89 10.07
CA GLY A 58 -13.37 12.13 8.83
C GLY A 58 -13.48 12.97 7.55
N ASP A 59 -13.38 14.29 7.65
CA ASP A 59 -13.42 15.17 6.48
C ASP A 59 -12.06 15.26 5.77
N TYR A 60 -12.08 15.60 4.48
CA TYR A 60 -10.88 15.82 3.67
C TYR A 60 -10.83 17.24 3.10
N PRO A 61 -10.53 18.26 3.92
CA PRO A 61 -10.48 19.67 3.50
C PRO A 61 -9.68 19.95 2.22
N PHE A 62 -8.62 19.16 1.95
CA PHE A 62 -7.77 19.35 0.77
C PHE A 62 -8.53 19.30 -0.56
N ARG A 63 -9.69 18.64 -0.61
CA ARG A 63 -10.54 18.55 -1.82
C ARG A 63 -11.08 19.92 -2.27
N THR A 64 -11.16 20.87 -1.35
CA THR A 64 -11.63 22.24 -1.63
C THR A 64 -10.50 23.17 -2.13
N TYR A 65 -9.24 22.71 -2.04
CA TYR A 65 -8.10 23.52 -2.44
C TYR A 65 -8.02 23.60 -3.97
N SER A 66 -7.27 24.60 -4.47
CA SER A 66 -7.14 24.82 -5.91
C SER A 66 -6.56 23.58 -6.63
N LYS A 67 -7.33 23.07 -7.61
CA LYS A 67 -6.95 21.92 -8.42
C LYS A 67 -5.89 22.30 -9.45
N ARG A 68 -5.06 21.33 -9.83
CA ARG A 68 -4.09 21.50 -10.93
C ARG A 68 -4.82 21.47 -12.27
N LYS A 69 -4.31 22.21 -13.26
CA LYS A 69 -4.85 22.17 -14.64
C LYS A 69 -4.69 20.80 -15.31
N ARG A 70 -3.60 20.10 -15.00
CA ARG A 70 -3.28 18.77 -15.51
C ARG A 70 -2.96 17.84 -14.36
N MET A 71 -3.63 16.69 -14.33
CA MET A 71 -3.37 15.64 -13.35
C MET A 71 -2.01 14.99 -13.60
N LEU A 72 -1.34 14.61 -12.52
CA LEU A 72 -0.16 13.76 -12.56
C LEU A 72 -0.56 12.32 -12.25
N THR A 73 -0.05 11.37 -13.02
CA THR A 73 -0.23 9.94 -12.71
C THR A 73 0.64 9.53 -11.52
N PRO A 74 0.29 8.45 -10.79
CA PRO A 74 1.16 7.90 -9.75
C PRO A 74 2.59 7.64 -10.24
N ALA A 75 2.77 7.09 -11.45
CA ALA A 75 4.10 6.86 -12.02
C ALA A 75 4.89 8.16 -12.27
N GLN A 76 4.24 9.22 -12.75
CA GLN A 76 4.89 10.53 -12.91
C GLN A 76 5.31 11.14 -11.57
N ILE A 77 4.51 10.95 -10.53
CA ILE A 77 4.84 11.41 -9.17
C ILE A 77 6.02 10.60 -8.63
N SER A 78 5.97 9.27 -8.76
CA SER A 78 7.05 8.38 -8.33
C SER A 78 8.38 8.70 -9.03
N SER A 79 8.38 8.94 -10.35
CA SER A 79 9.57 9.36 -11.10
C SER A 79 10.19 10.64 -10.52
N ARG A 80 9.37 11.65 -10.24
CA ARG A 80 9.85 12.93 -9.66
C ARG A 80 10.44 12.73 -8.26
N ILE A 81 9.81 11.88 -7.44
CA ILE A 81 10.31 11.55 -6.10
C ILE A 81 11.65 10.80 -6.22
N SER A 82 11.72 9.79 -7.08
CA SER A 82 12.92 8.99 -7.34
C SER A 82 14.08 9.84 -7.85
N GLU A 83 13.84 10.71 -8.83
CA GLU A 83 14.84 11.63 -9.37
C GLU A 83 15.38 12.58 -8.30
N TYR A 84 14.49 13.10 -7.45
CA TYR A 84 14.90 13.95 -6.34
C TYR A 84 15.80 13.20 -5.35
N PHE A 85 15.40 12.02 -4.89
CA PHE A 85 16.22 11.25 -3.93
C PHE A 85 17.53 10.76 -4.53
N ARG A 86 17.54 10.40 -5.82
CA ARG A 86 18.79 10.12 -6.54
C ARG A 86 19.71 11.34 -6.52
N SER A 87 19.18 12.53 -6.76
CA SER A 87 19.98 13.78 -6.74
C SER A 87 20.51 14.15 -5.35
N THR A 88 19.88 13.65 -4.27
CA THR A 88 20.35 13.83 -2.88
C THR A 88 21.20 12.65 -2.39
N GLY A 89 21.61 11.77 -3.31
CA GLY A 89 22.59 10.71 -3.09
C GLY A 89 22.00 9.39 -2.59
N PHE A 90 20.68 9.18 -2.68
CA PHE A 90 20.07 7.89 -2.41
C PHE A 90 20.25 6.95 -3.60
N ASN A 91 20.57 5.69 -3.31
CA ASN A 91 20.56 4.63 -4.31
C ASN A 91 19.12 4.26 -4.62
N VAL A 92 18.75 4.26 -5.91
CA VAL A 92 17.41 3.81 -6.31
C VAL A 92 17.42 2.30 -6.40
N ALA A 93 16.75 1.62 -5.48
CA ALA A 93 16.63 0.17 -5.47
C ALA A 93 15.47 -0.30 -6.34
N THR A 94 15.62 -1.53 -6.84
CA THR A 94 14.52 -2.26 -7.47
C THR A 94 13.60 -2.78 -6.36
N PRO A 95 12.27 -2.66 -6.49
CA PRO A 95 11.36 -3.20 -5.49
C PRO A 95 11.46 -4.73 -5.42
N MET A 96 11.24 -5.25 -4.22
CA MET A 96 11.10 -6.67 -3.96
C MET A 96 9.85 -7.22 -4.65
N ASN A 97 9.89 -8.52 -4.98
CA ASN A 97 8.71 -9.24 -5.41
C ASN A 97 7.63 -9.22 -4.30
N ILE A 98 6.35 -9.09 -4.66
CA ILE A 98 5.26 -9.01 -3.67
C ILE A 98 5.13 -10.27 -2.83
N ALA A 99 5.49 -11.44 -3.38
CA ALA A 99 5.48 -12.71 -2.67
C ALA A 99 6.72 -12.80 -1.79
N ASN A 100 6.52 -12.86 -0.48
CA ASN A 100 7.60 -12.88 0.49
C ASN A 100 7.79 -14.29 1.05
N PHE A 101 8.24 -15.22 0.19
CA PHE A 101 8.37 -16.64 0.54
C PHE A 101 9.36 -16.94 1.68
N GLU A 102 10.32 -16.03 1.89
CA GLU A 102 11.37 -16.19 2.90
C GLU A 102 11.19 -15.29 4.12
N GLY A 103 10.15 -14.46 4.15
CA GLY A 103 9.91 -13.50 5.22
C GLY A 103 8.88 -13.96 6.24
N GLN A 104 8.64 -13.09 7.22
CA GLN A 104 7.68 -13.35 8.31
C GLN A 104 6.22 -13.10 7.88
N THR A 105 6.01 -12.42 6.76
CA THR A 105 4.69 -12.15 6.17
C THR A 105 4.57 -12.86 4.83
N ASP A 106 3.37 -13.32 4.46
CA ASP A 106 3.15 -13.93 3.15
C ASP A 106 3.45 -12.95 2.01
N LEU A 107 3.06 -11.69 2.18
CA LEU A 107 3.21 -10.63 1.18
C LEU A 107 4.06 -9.49 1.73
N VAL A 108 4.71 -8.74 0.84
CA VAL A 108 5.37 -7.49 1.21
C VAL A 108 4.31 -6.45 1.60
N ILE A 109 4.44 -5.90 2.80
CA ILE A 109 3.54 -4.93 3.42
C ILE A 109 4.19 -3.55 3.65
N ALA A 110 5.52 -3.45 3.61
CA ALA A 110 6.28 -2.22 3.84
C ALA A 110 7.63 -2.22 3.09
N GLY A 111 8.23 -1.04 2.90
CA GLY A 111 9.53 -0.87 2.24
C GLY A 111 10.69 -1.45 3.05
N VAL A 112 10.67 -1.20 4.37
CA VAL A 112 11.67 -1.67 5.34
C VAL A 112 11.94 -3.18 5.31
N GLN A 113 11.00 -3.98 4.80
CA GLN A 113 11.18 -5.43 4.63
C GLN A 113 12.32 -5.80 3.67
N MET A 114 12.84 -4.83 2.91
CA MET A 114 14.09 -4.99 2.17
C MET A 114 15.34 -5.21 3.04
N PHE A 115 15.17 -5.14 4.36
CA PHE A 115 16.17 -5.49 5.36
C PHE A 115 15.78 -6.75 6.17
N ASP A 116 14.74 -7.50 5.81
CA ASP A 116 14.30 -8.70 6.54
C ASP A 116 15.43 -9.75 6.66
N ASP A 117 16.30 -9.83 5.64
CA ASP A 117 17.51 -10.65 5.65
C ASP A 117 18.53 -10.24 6.72
N ILE A 118 18.70 -8.94 6.95
CA ILE A 118 19.60 -8.42 7.97
C ILE A 118 18.95 -8.54 9.34
N ILE A 119 17.69 -8.12 9.47
CA ILE A 119 16.95 -8.06 10.72
C ILE A 119 16.74 -9.48 11.29
N HIS A 120 16.27 -10.42 10.46
CA HIS A 120 15.84 -11.75 10.92
C HIS A 120 16.87 -12.85 10.67
N ARG A 121 17.76 -12.69 9.68
CA ARG A 121 18.72 -13.73 9.29
C ARG A 121 20.18 -13.37 9.60
N ASN A 122 20.39 -12.29 10.36
CA ASN A 122 21.69 -11.85 10.87
C ASN A 122 22.75 -11.66 9.75
N GLN A 123 22.31 -11.27 8.55
CA GLN A 123 23.22 -10.90 7.45
C GLN A 123 23.98 -9.60 7.77
N GLU A 124 25.06 -9.33 7.03
CA GLU A 124 25.88 -8.13 7.20
C GLU A 124 25.08 -6.84 7.00
N ILE A 125 25.37 -5.82 7.82
CA ILE A 125 24.68 -4.53 7.74
C ILE A 125 25.09 -3.84 6.44
N ARG A 126 24.12 -3.41 5.65
CA ARG A 126 24.37 -2.55 4.50
C ARG A 126 24.45 -1.09 4.96
N ASN A 127 25.45 -0.36 4.46
CA ASN A 127 25.65 1.06 4.76
C ASN A 127 25.12 1.99 3.66
N ASP A 128 24.19 1.49 2.84
CA ASP A 128 23.55 2.28 1.80
C ASP A 128 22.30 2.98 2.32
N LYS A 129 22.07 4.20 1.80
CA LYS A 129 20.78 4.88 1.91
C LYS A 129 20.02 4.69 0.60
N VAL A 130 18.80 4.20 0.70
CA VAL A 130 18.05 3.69 -0.44
C VAL A 130 16.75 4.44 -0.60
N PHE A 131 16.38 4.71 -1.85
CA PHE A 131 15.01 5.04 -2.22
C PHE A 131 14.40 3.86 -2.98
N VAL A 132 13.18 3.46 -2.65
CA VAL A 132 12.44 2.40 -3.36
C VAL A 132 10.98 2.77 -3.52
N ALA A 133 10.40 2.43 -4.67
CA ALA A 133 8.96 2.47 -4.88
C ALA A 133 8.41 1.05 -4.78
N GLN A 134 8.12 0.60 -3.56
CA GLN A 134 7.77 -0.78 -3.23
C GLN A 134 6.25 -1.00 -3.31
N PRO A 135 5.72 -1.81 -4.25
CA PRO A 135 4.35 -2.28 -4.15
C PRO A 135 4.16 -3.13 -2.89
N CYS A 136 3.07 -2.87 -2.19
CA CYS A 136 2.69 -3.53 -0.95
C CYS A 136 1.25 -4.04 -1.05
N VAL A 137 0.93 -5.09 -0.29
CA VAL A 137 -0.44 -5.59 -0.14
C VAL A 137 -0.77 -5.77 1.34
N ARG A 138 -1.74 -5.00 1.84
CA ARG A 138 -2.20 -5.00 3.23
C ARG A 138 -3.66 -5.47 3.31
N MET A 139 -3.85 -6.75 3.61
CA MET A 139 -5.17 -7.38 3.65
C MET A 139 -6.08 -6.83 4.76
N GLN A 140 -5.51 -6.27 5.83
CA GLN A 140 -6.27 -5.64 6.91
C GLN A 140 -7.13 -4.46 6.44
N PHE A 141 -6.84 -3.88 5.28
CA PHE A 141 -7.61 -2.78 4.71
C PHE A 141 -8.79 -3.22 3.86
N GLN A 142 -8.87 -4.50 3.48
CA GLN A 142 -9.92 -5.01 2.60
C GLN A 142 -11.35 -4.68 3.09
N PRO A 143 -11.69 -4.81 4.39
CA PRO A 143 -13.04 -4.49 4.87
C PRO A 143 -13.41 -3.01 4.77
N HIS A 144 -12.43 -2.12 4.60
CA HIS A 144 -12.60 -0.68 4.63
C HIS A 144 -12.58 -0.01 3.24
N VAL A 145 -12.18 -0.75 2.20
CA VAL A 145 -12.04 -0.22 0.82
C VAL A 145 -13.31 0.47 0.32
N GLU A 146 -14.47 -0.14 0.55
CA GLU A 146 -15.73 0.42 0.08
C GLU A 146 -16.15 1.63 0.92
N SER A 147 -16.00 1.54 2.24
CA SER A 147 -16.52 2.54 3.19
C SER A 147 -15.60 3.74 3.43
N GLN A 148 -14.30 3.61 3.17
CA GLN A 148 -13.30 4.60 3.56
C GLN A 148 -12.43 5.02 2.38
N GLU A 149 -12.61 6.25 1.93
CA GLU A 149 -11.75 6.91 0.94
C GLU A 149 -10.28 6.94 1.37
N GLY A 150 -9.37 6.93 0.39
CA GLY A 150 -7.93 6.83 0.63
C GLY A 150 -7.47 5.44 1.08
N THR A 151 -8.29 4.40 0.92
CA THR A 151 -7.97 3.03 1.35
C THR A 151 -7.98 2.06 0.17
N SER A 152 -6.95 1.23 0.08
CA SER A 152 -6.83 0.13 -0.88
C SER A 152 -6.05 -1.03 -0.27
N THR A 153 -6.26 -2.24 -0.78
CA THR A 153 -5.51 -3.42 -0.32
C THR A 153 -4.11 -3.46 -0.92
N SER A 154 -3.93 -3.00 -2.16
CA SER A 154 -2.62 -2.81 -2.78
C SER A 154 -2.28 -1.34 -2.95
N PHE A 155 -1.01 -0.97 -2.86
CA PHE A 155 -0.52 0.40 -3.10
C PHE A 155 0.99 0.39 -3.30
N VAL A 156 1.57 1.49 -3.81
CA VAL A 156 3.02 1.67 -3.86
C VAL A 156 3.45 2.48 -2.64
N ASN A 157 4.26 1.87 -1.76
CA ASN A 157 4.94 2.57 -0.69
C ASN A 157 6.26 3.14 -1.25
N VAL A 158 6.31 4.45 -1.43
CA VAL A 158 7.56 5.13 -1.80
C VAL A 158 8.34 5.44 -0.53
N CYS A 159 9.53 4.84 -0.40
CA CYS A 159 10.28 4.83 0.83
C CYS A 159 11.70 5.36 0.66
N THR A 160 12.21 5.97 1.73
CA THR A 160 13.65 6.08 1.96
C THR A 160 14.05 5.25 3.16
N GLU A 161 15.08 4.44 3.00
CA GLU A 161 15.49 3.42 3.96
C GLU A 161 16.99 3.54 4.22
N LYS A 162 17.39 3.51 5.50
CA LYS A 162 18.81 3.45 5.88
C LYS A 162 19.00 2.66 7.18
N MET A 163 19.83 1.62 7.14
CA MET A 163 20.31 0.93 8.33
C MET A 163 21.56 1.60 8.91
N GLY A 164 21.75 1.48 10.22
CA GLY A 164 22.84 2.14 10.94
C GLY A 164 22.74 3.67 10.87
N ALA A 165 21.55 4.21 10.68
CA ALA A 165 21.35 5.65 10.55
C ALA A 165 21.58 6.36 11.90
N GLU A 166 22.30 7.48 11.89
CA GLU A 166 22.25 8.40 13.01
C GLU A 166 20.89 9.14 13.04
N PHE A 167 20.47 9.59 14.22
CA PHE A 167 19.19 10.32 14.34
C PHE A 167 19.18 11.64 13.55
N SER A 168 20.33 12.30 13.43
CA SER A 168 20.53 13.49 12.59
C SER A 168 20.26 13.22 11.12
N GLU A 169 20.69 12.06 10.61
CA GLU A 169 20.47 11.63 9.22
C GLU A 169 19.00 11.27 8.95
N HIS A 170 18.32 10.72 9.95
CA HIS A 170 16.87 10.51 9.88
C HIS A 170 16.13 11.85 9.73
N LEU A 171 16.46 12.84 10.56
CA LEU A 171 15.87 14.19 10.47
C LEU A 171 16.22 14.90 9.14
N GLN A 172 17.42 14.68 8.61
CA GLN A 172 17.77 15.16 7.27
C GLN A 172 16.89 14.51 6.19
N SER A 173 16.61 13.21 6.32
CA SER A 173 15.70 12.50 5.41
C SER A 173 14.26 13.01 5.51
N VAL A 174 13.80 13.35 6.72
CA VAL A 174 12.52 14.05 6.95
C VAL A 174 12.48 15.39 6.19
N ASP A 175 13.55 16.18 6.23
CA ASP A 175 13.64 17.46 5.52
C ASP A 175 13.60 17.29 3.99
N HIS A 176 14.24 16.23 3.49
CA HIS A 176 14.17 15.84 2.09
C HIS A 176 12.74 15.49 1.66
N TRP A 177 12.00 14.74 2.48
CA TRP A 177 10.59 14.43 2.23
C TRP A 177 9.71 15.68 2.22
N CYS A 178 9.86 16.57 3.21
CA CYS A 178 9.17 17.87 3.21
C CYS A 178 9.44 18.66 1.92
N THR A 179 10.70 18.67 1.47
CA THR A 179 11.12 19.38 0.26
C THR A 179 10.47 18.81 -0.99
N ILE A 180 10.49 17.49 -1.19
CA ILE A 180 9.91 16.89 -2.40
C ILE A 180 8.39 16.98 -2.42
N LEU A 181 7.71 16.80 -1.28
CA LEU A 181 6.26 17.00 -1.17
C LEU A 181 5.88 18.45 -1.51
N SER A 182 6.68 19.42 -1.06
CA SER A 182 6.50 20.82 -1.44
C SER A 182 6.68 21.05 -2.95
N LYS A 183 7.72 20.46 -3.56
CA LYS A 183 7.95 20.53 -5.01
C LYS A 183 6.84 19.86 -5.84
N LEU A 184 6.10 18.92 -5.27
CA LEU A 184 4.91 18.33 -5.89
C LEU A 184 3.67 19.23 -5.82
N GLY A 185 3.75 20.34 -5.08
CA GLY A 185 2.69 21.33 -4.93
C GLY A 185 1.88 21.21 -3.65
N LEU A 186 2.39 20.48 -2.65
CA LEU A 186 1.75 20.36 -1.34
C LEU A 186 2.36 21.40 -0.39
N HIS A 187 1.58 22.40 0.01
CA HIS A 187 2.11 23.48 0.83
C HIS A 187 2.36 22.98 2.26
N MET A 188 3.56 23.21 2.81
CA MET A 188 3.92 22.73 4.16
C MET A 188 3.04 23.32 5.29
N ASN A 189 2.31 24.41 5.01
CA ASN A 189 1.38 25.02 5.98
C ASN A 189 0.06 24.26 6.11
N ASP A 190 -0.24 23.34 5.18
CA ASP A 190 -1.44 22.52 5.24
C ASP A 190 -1.15 21.11 5.82
N PHE A 191 0.09 20.88 6.26
CA PHE A 191 0.51 19.64 6.90
C PHE A 191 0.36 19.72 8.42
N ILE A 192 -0.04 18.61 9.01
CA ILE A 192 0.11 18.30 10.44
C ILE A 192 1.04 17.11 10.56
N ILE A 193 2.03 17.21 11.46
CA ILE A 193 2.94 16.10 11.77
C ILE A 193 2.66 15.63 13.19
N VAL A 194 2.10 14.43 13.34
CA VAL A 194 1.80 13.85 14.66
C VAL A 194 2.99 13.04 15.12
N MET A 195 3.53 13.37 16.30
CA MET A 195 4.63 12.62 16.89
C MET A 195 4.11 11.57 17.86
N ARG A 196 4.66 10.37 17.75
CA ARG A 196 4.32 9.25 18.62
C ARG A 196 5.59 8.49 18.97
N THR A 197 5.61 7.94 20.18
CA THR A 197 6.53 6.88 20.54
C THR A 197 5.74 5.59 20.73
N SER A 198 6.29 4.47 20.26
CA SER A 198 5.67 3.17 20.41
C SER A 198 6.71 2.10 20.75
N VAL A 199 6.25 1.05 21.43
CA VAL A 199 7.04 -0.16 21.67
C VAL A 199 6.37 -1.26 20.87
N ASN A 200 7.10 -1.78 19.89
CA ASN A 200 6.62 -2.80 18.96
C ASN A 200 7.50 -4.05 19.08
N ASP A 201 7.08 -5.14 18.44
CA ASP A 201 7.85 -6.38 18.38
C ASP A 201 7.73 -6.95 16.96
N TRP A 202 8.88 -7.16 16.31
CA TRP A 202 8.97 -7.76 14.97
C TRP A 202 9.40 -9.24 15.03
N GLY A 203 9.26 -9.89 16.18
CA GLY A 203 9.65 -11.29 16.39
C GLY A 203 11.13 -11.47 16.73
N THR A 204 11.95 -10.42 16.64
CA THR A 204 13.34 -10.39 17.15
C THR A 204 13.46 -9.75 18.53
N GLY A 205 12.31 -9.40 19.13
CA GLY A 205 12.20 -8.77 20.44
C GLY A 205 11.62 -7.36 20.35
N LYS A 206 11.30 -6.82 21.53
CA LYS A 206 10.71 -5.49 21.65
C LYS A 206 11.70 -4.40 21.25
N PHE A 207 11.25 -3.47 20.42
CA PHE A 207 11.97 -2.26 20.05
C PHE A 207 11.12 -1.02 20.27
N SER A 208 11.80 0.10 20.51
CA SER A 208 11.16 1.41 20.55
C SER A 208 11.22 2.05 19.16
N ALA A 209 10.14 2.72 18.79
CA ALA A 209 10.02 3.53 17.60
C ALA A 209 9.64 4.96 17.98
N LEU A 210 10.31 5.93 17.35
CA LEU A 210 9.83 7.31 17.28
C LEU A 210 9.24 7.52 15.89
N GLU A 211 7.98 7.90 15.82
CA GLU A 211 7.21 7.97 14.58
C GLU A 211 6.66 9.39 14.37
N LEU A 212 6.79 9.91 13.16
CA LEU A 212 6.22 11.18 12.70
C LEU A 212 5.22 10.90 11.58
N PHE A 213 3.92 11.01 11.85
CA PHE A 213 2.86 10.79 10.88
C PHE A 213 2.53 12.08 10.14
N PHE A 214 2.63 12.07 8.81
CA PHE A 214 2.40 13.22 7.96
C PHE A 214 0.95 13.22 7.45
N SER A 215 0.17 14.19 7.89
CA SER A 215 -1.22 14.39 7.46
C SER A 215 -1.35 15.68 6.64
N TYR A 216 -1.99 15.61 5.48
CA TYR A 216 -2.27 16.76 4.62
C TYR A 216 -3.78 16.94 4.48
N GLY A 217 -4.32 18.05 5.02
CA GLY A 217 -5.75 18.36 4.97
C GLY A 217 -6.66 17.19 5.38
N GLY A 218 -6.39 16.56 6.53
CA GLY A 218 -7.17 15.46 7.10
C GLY A 218 -6.79 14.04 6.61
N LEU A 219 -5.90 13.91 5.62
CA LEU A 219 -5.44 12.62 5.11
C LEU A 219 -3.99 12.33 5.52
N GLU A 220 -3.79 11.23 6.24
CA GLU A 220 -2.47 10.66 6.51
C GLU A 220 -1.85 10.15 5.20
N LEU A 221 -0.70 10.70 4.80
CA LEU A 221 0.00 10.35 3.56
C LEU A 221 1.09 9.30 3.76
N GLY A 222 1.68 9.28 4.95
CA GLY A 222 2.85 8.46 5.27
C GLY A 222 3.42 8.79 6.64
N ASP A 223 4.51 8.13 6.98
CA ASP A 223 5.17 8.26 8.27
C ASP A 223 6.70 8.17 8.12
N ALA A 224 7.39 8.82 9.07
CA ALA A 224 8.83 8.70 9.26
C ALA A 224 9.08 8.06 10.63
N ALA A 225 9.61 6.85 10.61
CA ALA A 225 9.93 6.05 11.78
C ALA A 225 11.45 5.93 11.96
N TYR A 226 11.92 6.27 13.16
CA TYR A 226 13.25 5.94 13.62
C TYR A 226 13.17 4.80 14.63
N LEU A 227 13.80 3.69 14.28
CA LEU A 227 13.67 2.41 14.98
C LEU A 227 15.00 2.00 15.58
N LEU A 228 14.99 1.43 16.77
CA LEU A 228 16.17 0.78 17.35
C LEU A 228 15.94 -0.72 17.47
N THR A 229 16.25 -1.44 16.40
CA THR A 229 15.90 -2.85 16.23
C THR A 229 16.89 -3.75 16.96
N PRO A 230 16.46 -4.57 17.94
CA PRO A 230 17.34 -5.50 18.64
C PRO A 230 17.88 -6.56 17.67
N GLN A 231 19.08 -7.06 17.99
CA GLN A 231 19.74 -8.10 17.23
C GLN A 231 20.23 -9.22 18.16
N PRO A 232 20.15 -10.49 17.74
CA PRO A 232 20.51 -11.61 18.61
C PRO A 232 22.02 -11.69 18.89
N ASN A 233 22.86 -11.38 17.88
CA ASN A 233 24.31 -11.64 17.92
C ASN A 233 25.18 -10.37 17.75
N ARG A 234 24.58 -9.18 17.84
CA ARG A 234 25.26 -7.89 17.63
C ARG A 234 24.49 -6.76 18.33
N PRO A 235 25.04 -5.55 18.43
CA PRO A 235 24.31 -4.40 18.95
C PRO A 235 23.02 -4.13 18.16
N ALA A 236 22.06 -3.47 18.82
CA ALA A 236 20.83 -3.03 18.17
C ALA A 236 21.16 -2.10 16.99
N ILE A 237 20.40 -2.24 15.90
CA ILE A 237 20.61 -1.48 14.67
C ILE A 237 19.58 -0.37 14.61
N ALA A 238 20.04 0.86 14.47
CA ALA A 238 19.17 1.99 14.16
C ALA A 238 18.71 1.92 12.71
N ILE A 239 17.42 2.13 12.45
CA ILE A 239 16.85 2.16 11.10
C ILE A 239 16.06 3.45 10.93
N SER A 240 16.37 4.19 9.87
CA SER A 240 15.51 5.26 9.37
C SER A 240 14.63 4.69 8.27
N ASP A 241 13.35 4.51 8.58
CA ASP A 241 12.29 4.08 7.67
C ASP A 241 11.34 5.26 7.45
N ILE A 242 11.22 5.74 6.22
CA ILE A 242 10.24 6.79 5.89
C ILE A 242 9.49 6.35 4.66
N GLY A 243 8.17 6.19 4.79
CA GLY A 243 7.31 5.67 3.73
C GLY A 243 6.06 6.53 3.51
N PHE A 244 5.71 6.75 2.24
CA PHE A 244 4.48 7.41 1.84
C PHE A 244 3.67 6.54 0.88
N GLY A 245 2.36 6.50 1.06
CA GLY A 245 1.44 5.86 0.12
C GLY A 245 1.34 6.70 -1.15
N LEU A 246 1.97 6.26 -2.24
CA LEU A 246 2.05 7.01 -3.50
C LEU A 246 0.68 7.40 -4.03
N GLU A 247 -0.30 6.51 -3.95
CA GLU A 247 -1.65 6.77 -4.43
C GLU A 247 -2.36 7.84 -3.58
N ARG A 248 -2.10 7.90 -2.26
CA ARG A 248 -2.61 8.99 -1.41
C ARG A 248 -1.93 10.31 -1.76
N VAL A 249 -0.62 10.30 -2.00
CA VAL A 249 0.12 11.46 -2.49
C VAL A 249 -0.44 11.92 -3.84
N ALA A 250 -0.69 11.01 -4.77
CA ALA A 250 -1.31 11.31 -6.06
C ALA A 250 -2.70 11.93 -5.89
N TRP A 251 -3.49 11.41 -4.97
CA TRP A 251 -4.79 11.95 -4.68
C TRP A 251 -4.73 13.39 -4.16
N VAL A 252 -3.88 13.70 -3.18
CA VAL A 252 -3.78 15.07 -2.65
C VAL A 252 -3.08 16.05 -3.59
N VAL A 253 -2.18 15.58 -4.45
CA VAL A 253 -1.55 16.40 -5.50
C VAL A 253 -2.58 16.80 -6.56
N ASN A 254 -3.45 15.88 -6.95
CA ASN A 254 -4.46 16.11 -7.98
C ASN A 254 -5.74 16.73 -7.42
N LYS A 255 -6.06 16.49 -6.14
CA LYS A 255 -7.26 16.97 -5.43
C LYS A 255 -8.55 16.57 -6.15
N THR A 256 -8.59 15.32 -6.62
CA THR A 256 -9.81 14.73 -7.17
C THR A 256 -10.83 14.46 -6.07
N ASP A 257 -12.09 14.28 -6.43
CA ASP A 257 -13.16 14.16 -5.45
C ASP A 257 -13.11 12.79 -4.76
N SER A 258 -12.65 11.75 -5.47
CA SER A 258 -12.34 10.42 -4.93
C SER A 258 -10.87 10.05 -5.09
N TYR A 259 -10.36 9.25 -4.17
CA TYR A 259 -9.05 8.58 -4.25
C TYR A 259 -8.95 7.73 -5.52
N PHE A 260 -10.05 7.05 -5.86
CA PHE A 260 -10.11 6.13 -6.98
C PHE A 260 -10.16 6.82 -8.36
N ASP A 261 -10.47 8.12 -8.43
CA ASP A 261 -10.46 8.89 -9.69
C ASP A 261 -9.07 8.91 -10.36
N THR A 262 -8.01 8.72 -9.56
CA THR A 262 -6.63 8.62 -10.05
C THR A 262 -6.18 7.21 -10.40
N LEU A 263 -6.99 6.20 -10.04
CA LEU A 263 -6.62 4.78 -10.08
C LEU A 263 -7.51 3.96 -10.99
N MET A 264 -8.69 4.45 -11.37
CA MET A 264 -9.64 3.73 -12.19
C MET A 264 -9.51 4.08 -13.68
N PRO A 265 -9.73 3.11 -14.59
CA PRO A 265 -9.89 3.43 -16.00
C PRO A 265 -11.16 4.27 -16.19
N TRP A 266 -11.03 5.44 -16.83
CA TRP A 266 -12.12 6.42 -16.98
C TRP A 266 -13.38 5.89 -17.67
N THR A 267 -13.24 4.83 -18.47
CA THR A 267 -14.35 4.23 -19.21
C THR A 267 -15.08 3.13 -18.45
N ALA A 268 -14.63 2.77 -17.24
CA ALA A 268 -15.20 1.68 -16.46
C ALA A 268 -16.11 2.18 -15.34
N THR A 269 -17.18 1.43 -15.07
CA THR A 269 -18.09 1.63 -13.95
C THR A 269 -18.03 0.42 -13.02
N GLY A 270 -18.23 0.65 -11.72
CA GLY A 270 -18.26 -0.41 -10.71
C GLY A 270 -17.95 0.11 -9.31
N THR A 271 -17.85 -0.81 -8.35
CA THR A 271 -17.59 -0.51 -6.93
C THR A 271 -16.11 -0.36 -6.65
N ARG A 272 -15.75 0.32 -5.56
CA ARG A 272 -14.34 0.46 -5.13
C ARG A 272 -13.74 -0.91 -4.81
N GLU A 273 -14.52 -1.79 -4.17
CA GLU A 273 -14.12 -3.18 -3.91
C GLU A 273 -13.74 -3.92 -5.21
N MET A 274 -14.49 -3.75 -6.30
CA MET A 274 -14.20 -4.41 -7.57
C MET A 274 -12.87 -3.92 -8.16
N PHE A 275 -12.67 -2.60 -8.22
CA PHE A 275 -11.43 -2.02 -8.76
C PHE A 275 -10.21 -2.38 -7.92
N ASP A 276 -10.33 -2.31 -6.59
CA ASP A 276 -9.27 -2.72 -5.67
C ASP A 276 -8.96 -4.23 -5.80
N SER A 277 -9.99 -5.08 -5.90
CA SER A 277 -9.80 -6.52 -6.08
C SER A 277 -9.10 -6.85 -7.40
N CYS A 278 -9.52 -6.22 -8.50
CA CYS A 278 -8.84 -6.35 -9.80
C CYS A 278 -7.39 -5.87 -9.72
N ARG A 279 -7.16 -4.70 -9.11
CA ARG A 279 -5.82 -4.11 -8.96
C ARG A 279 -4.89 -4.99 -8.14
N THR A 280 -5.35 -5.48 -6.99
CA THR A 280 -4.53 -6.33 -6.12
C THR A 280 -4.29 -7.71 -6.73
N MET A 281 -5.32 -8.32 -7.32
CA MET A 281 -5.14 -9.58 -8.04
C MET A 281 -4.15 -9.41 -9.19
N ALA A 282 -4.22 -8.29 -9.91
CA ALA A 282 -3.30 -8.02 -11.00
C ALA A 282 -1.83 -8.00 -10.54
N LEU A 283 -1.53 -7.32 -9.41
CA LEU A 283 -0.20 -7.29 -8.81
C LEU A 283 0.31 -8.69 -8.44
N LEU A 284 -0.53 -9.48 -7.76
CA LEU A 284 -0.15 -10.82 -7.31
C LEU A 284 0.25 -11.71 -8.50
N VAL A 285 -0.62 -11.78 -9.52
CA VAL A 285 -0.39 -12.65 -10.67
C VAL A 285 0.81 -12.15 -11.48
N LEU A 286 0.97 -10.83 -11.68
CA LEU A 286 2.09 -10.23 -12.41
C LEU A 286 3.46 -10.52 -11.77
N CYS A 287 3.49 -10.64 -10.44
CA CYS A 287 4.66 -11.05 -9.67
C CYS A 287 4.91 -12.57 -9.67
N GLY A 288 4.05 -13.36 -10.32
CA GLY A 288 4.18 -14.82 -10.43
C GLY A 288 3.52 -15.61 -9.31
N VAL A 289 2.65 -14.99 -8.50
CA VAL A 289 1.88 -15.71 -7.46
C VAL A 289 0.94 -16.71 -8.13
N GLN A 290 1.13 -17.99 -7.80
CA GLN A 290 0.27 -19.09 -8.25
C GLN A 290 -0.84 -19.36 -7.24
N ALA A 291 -1.99 -19.82 -7.71
CA ALA A 291 -3.12 -20.16 -6.86
C ALA A 291 -2.77 -21.33 -5.91
N ALA A 292 -2.96 -21.14 -4.60
CA ALA A 292 -2.67 -22.14 -3.58
C ALA A 292 -3.62 -22.01 -2.38
N ASN A 293 -3.68 -23.04 -1.53
CA ASN A 293 -4.50 -23.03 -0.30
C ASN A 293 -3.82 -22.35 0.89
N LYS A 294 -2.59 -21.88 0.74
CA LYS A 294 -1.77 -21.24 1.77
C LYS A 294 -0.91 -20.13 1.18
N GLY A 295 -0.38 -19.26 2.04
CA GLY A 295 0.59 -18.25 1.66
C GLY A 295 0.03 -17.19 0.68
N PRO A 296 0.89 -16.61 -0.17
CA PRO A 296 0.49 -15.66 -1.23
C PRO A 296 -0.63 -16.16 -2.13
N GLY A 297 -0.59 -17.46 -2.48
CA GLY A 297 -1.59 -18.07 -3.36
C GLY A 297 -2.98 -18.12 -2.75
N LEU A 298 -3.11 -18.16 -1.42
CA LEU A 298 -4.40 -18.02 -0.74
C LEU A 298 -4.99 -16.62 -0.94
N GLN A 299 -4.15 -15.58 -0.92
CA GLN A 299 -4.62 -14.21 -1.14
C GLN A 299 -5.08 -14.03 -2.59
N PHE A 300 -4.36 -14.61 -3.56
CA PHE A 300 -4.82 -14.66 -4.95
C PHE A 300 -6.21 -15.32 -5.04
N ARG A 301 -6.39 -16.50 -4.44
CA ARG A 301 -7.70 -17.18 -4.40
C ARG A 301 -8.81 -16.35 -3.77
N ARG A 302 -8.52 -15.59 -2.71
CA ARG A 302 -9.50 -14.72 -2.05
C ARG A 302 -10.03 -13.64 -2.99
N PHE A 303 -9.15 -12.95 -3.72
CA PHE A 303 -9.58 -11.93 -4.68
C PHE A 303 -10.30 -12.54 -5.89
N ALA A 304 -9.80 -13.66 -6.43
CA ALA A 304 -10.48 -14.38 -7.50
C ALA A 304 -11.90 -14.80 -7.09
N LYS A 305 -12.07 -15.28 -5.85
CA LYS A 305 -13.38 -15.61 -5.28
C LYS A 305 -14.29 -14.38 -5.22
N VAL A 306 -13.83 -13.26 -4.66
CA VAL A 306 -14.62 -12.00 -4.61
C VAL A 306 -15.10 -11.59 -6.01
N LEU A 307 -14.20 -11.59 -6.99
CA LEU A 307 -14.52 -11.24 -8.38
C LEU A 307 -15.51 -12.22 -9.02
N SER A 308 -15.36 -13.52 -8.74
CA SER A 308 -16.26 -14.56 -9.25
C SER A 308 -17.66 -14.51 -8.64
N GLU A 309 -17.79 -14.22 -7.35
CA GLU A 309 -19.06 -14.32 -6.64
C GLU A 309 -19.89 -13.05 -6.77
N LYS A 310 -19.24 -11.88 -6.73
CA LYS A 310 -19.94 -10.58 -6.74
C LYS A 310 -19.96 -9.91 -8.11
N TYR A 311 -18.94 -10.14 -8.93
CA TYR A 311 -18.66 -9.31 -10.11
C TYR A 311 -18.58 -10.10 -11.42
N TYR A 312 -18.91 -11.40 -11.41
CA TYR A 312 -18.86 -12.22 -12.62
C TYR A 312 -19.86 -11.76 -13.68
N GLY A 313 -19.38 -11.60 -14.91
CA GLY A 313 -20.12 -11.05 -16.04
C GLY A 313 -20.03 -9.52 -16.19
N VAL A 314 -19.41 -8.81 -15.24
CA VAL A 314 -18.88 -7.46 -15.50
C VAL A 314 -17.60 -7.60 -16.33
N ASN A 315 -17.17 -6.55 -17.03
CA ASN A 315 -15.96 -6.54 -17.85
C ASN A 315 -14.66 -6.50 -17.01
N VAL A 316 -14.54 -7.40 -16.02
CA VAL A 316 -13.41 -7.51 -15.08
C VAL A 316 -12.10 -7.79 -15.80
N TYR A 317 -12.11 -8.50 -16.93
CA TYR A 317 -10.90 -8.84 -17.67
C TYR A 317 -10.24 -7.63 -18.34
N SER A 318 -11.02 -6.67 -18.84
CA SER A 318 -10.46 -5.41 -19.34
C SER A 318 -9.86 -4.55 -18.23
N ILE A 319 -10.48 -4.57 -17.04
CA ILE A 319 -10.01 -3.84 -15.86
C ILE A 319 -8.72 -4.46 -15.33
N LEU A 320 -8.63 -5.80 -15.33
CA LEU A 320 -7.39 -6.52 -15.00
C LEU A 320 -6.26 -6.14 -15.96
N ALA A 321 -6.53 -6.13 -17.27
CA ALA A 321 -5.57 -5.71 -18.28
C ALA A 321 -5.01 -4.30 -18.01
N TYR A 322 -5.89 -3.35 -17.68
CA TYR A 322 -5.51 -2.00 -17.27
C TYR A 322 -4.59 -2.01 -16.03
N TYR A 323 -4.90 -2.81 -15.01
CA TYR A 323 -4.07 -2.86 -13.81
C TYR A 323 -2.75 -3.60 -13.99
N PHE A 324 -2.62 -4.51 -14.95
CA PHE A 324 -1.31 -5.04 -15.34
C PHE A 324 -0.42 -3.93 -15.88
N ASP A 325 -0.96 -3.10 -16.78
CA ASP A 325 -0.23 -1.97 -17.35
C ASP A 325 0.09 -0.90 -16.29
N TYR A 326 -0.77 -0.75 -15.27
CA TYR A 326 -0.49 0.07 -14.08
C TYR A 326 0.73 -0.46 -13.30
N TRP A 327 0.73 -1.74 -12.90
CA TRP A 327 1.79 -2.30 -12.06
C TRP A 327 3.12 -2.45 -12.78
N ALA A 328 3.12 -2.72 -14.09
CA ALA A 328 4.32 -2.81 -14.90
C ALA A 328 5.13 -1.49 -14.95
N GLN A 329 4.55 -0.36 -14.51
CA GLN A 329 5.28 0.90 -14.36
C GLN A 329 6.17 0.95 -13.10
N PHE A 330 5.95 0.05 -12.14
CA PHE A 330 6.65 0.04 -10.85
C PHE A 330 7.51 -1.21 -10.65
N ILE A 331 7.16 -2.33 -11.27
CA ILE A 331 7.88 -3.60 -11.13
C ILE A 331 8.35 -4.13 -12.46
N ASN A 332 9.36 -5.00 -12.42
CA ASN A 332 9.65 -5.88 -13.54
C ASN A 332 8.73 -7.11 -13.45
N PRO A 333 7.79 -7.32 -14.39
CA PRO A 333 6.89 -8.46 -14.36
C PRO A 333 7.62 -9.80 -14.38
N SER A 334 7.21 -10.75 -13.53
CA SER A 334 7.73 -12.13 -13.57
C SER A 334 7.13 -12.94 -14.72
N ILE A 335 5.96 -12.52 -15.22
CA ILE A 335 5.24 -13.18 -16.30
C ILE A 335 4.67 -12.17 -17.29
N SER A 336 4.44 -12.61 -18.54
CA SER A 336 3.89 -11.77 -19.61
C SER A 336 2.44 -11.36 -19.33
N ARG A 337 2.06 -10.15 -19.75
CA ARG A 337 0.69 -9.62 -19.67
C ARG A 337 -0.42 -10.62 -20.06
N ASP A 338 -0.29 -11.28 -21.21
CA ASP A 338 -1.33 -12.18 -21.72
C ASP A 338 -1.49 -13.42 -20.83
N THR A 339 -0.37 -14.01 -20.42
CA THR A 339 -0.36 -15.10 -19.42
C THR A 339 -1.00 -14.65 -18.10
N THR A 340 -0.72 -13.43 -17.65
CA THR A 340 -1.30 -12.88 -16.42
C THR A 340 -2.82 -12.74 -16.49
N VAL A 341 -3.35 -12.18 -17.59
CA VAL A 341 -4.80 -12.10 -17.83
C VAL A 341 -5.42 -13.50 -17.85
N GLN A 342 -4.77 -14.45 -18.53
CA GLN A 342 -5.28 -15.80 -18.64
C GLN A 342 -5.31 -16.53 -17.29
N LEU A 343 -4.23 -16.47 -16.50
CA LEU A 343 -4.18 -17.10 -15.17
C LEU A 343 -5.21 -16.49 -14.21
N ALA A 344 -5.35 -15.17 -14.22
CA ALA A 344 -6.37 -14.46 -13.46
C ALA A 344 -7.79 -14.90 -13.87
N ARG A 345 -8.05 -15.00 -15.18
CA ARG A 345 -9.32 -15.47 -15.72
C ARG A 345 -9.63 -16.90 -15.29
N LEU A 346 -8.69 -17.82 -15.44
CA LEU A 346 -8.87 -19.22 -15.08
C LEU A 346 -9.24 -19.37 -13.60
N GLU A 347 -8.57 -18.64 -12.69
CA GLU A 347 -8.89 -18.76 -11.26
C GLU A 347 -10.24 -18.11 -10.90
N ILE A 348 -10.63 -17.00 -11.53
CA ILE A 348 -11.99 -16.43 -11.36
C ILE A 348 -13.04 -17.43 -11.84
N GLU A 349 -12.87 -17.96 -13.06
CA GLU A 349 -13.84 -18.85 -13.71
C GLU A 349 -13.89 -20.22 -13.04
N ARG A 350 -12.80 -20.68 -12.42
CA ARG A 350 -12.77 -21.87 -11.57
C ARG A 350 -13.86 -21.83 -10.49
N PHE A 351 -14.02 -20.71 -9.78
CA PHE A 351 -15.05 -20.60 -8.73
C PHE A 351 -16.47 -20.66 -9.30
N VAL A 352 -16.70 -20.03 -10.47
CA VAL A 352 -17.98 -20.11 -11.17
C VAL A 352 -18.28 -21.55 -11.59
N ASN A 353 -17.28 -22.21 -12.19
CA ASN A 353 -17.39 -23.57 -12.66
C ASN A 353 -17.64 -24.56 -11.52
N LEU A 354 -16.99 -24.38 -10.37
CA LEU A 354 -17.21 -25.18 -9.17
C LEU A 354 -18.64 -25.01 -8.63
N LYS A 355 -19.20 -23.79 -8.63
CA LYS A 355 -20.60 -23.57 -8.24
C LYS A 355 -21.58 -24.27 -9.17
N VAL A 356 -21.36 -24.17 -10.49
CA VAL A 356 -22.20 -24.88 -11.49
C VAL A 356 -22.07 -26.40 -11.34
N CYS A 357 -20.84 -26.88 -11.13
CA CYS A 357 -20.53 -28.28 -10.87
C CYS A 357 -21.32 -28.82 -9.67
N GLU A 358 -21.32 -28.09 -8.56
CA GLU A 358 -22.04 -28.47 -7.33
C GLU A 358 -23.56 -28.43 -7.53
N ALA A 359 -24.08 -27.34 -8.10
CA ALA A 359 -25.52 -27.14 -8.28
C ALA A 359 -26.15 -28.21 -9.19
N LEU A 360 -25.42 -28.67 -10.21
CA LEU A 360 -25.92 -29.63 -11.20
C LEU A 360 -25.33 -31.04 -11.03
N LYS A 361 -24.52 -31.28 -9.98
CA LYS A 361 -23.85 -32.56 -9.70
C LYS A 361 -23.02 -33.09 -10.87
N LEU A 362 -22.19 -32.23 -11.45
CA LEU A 362 -21.40 -32.49 -12.66
C LEU A 362 -19.97 -32.96 -12.35
N PRO A 363 -19.23 -33.48 -13.34
CA PRO A 363 -17.80 -33.71 -13.19
C PRO A 363 -17.06 -32.40 -12.87
N PRO A 364 -16.04 -32.42 -12.01
CA PRO A 364 -15.33 -31.21 -11.62
C PRO A 364 -14.69 -30.49 -12.83
N PRO A 365 -14.57 -29.15 -12.76
CA PRO A 365 -13.83 -28.40 -13.76
C PRO A 365 -12.34 -28.70 -13.69
N ARG A 366 -11.67 -28.58 -14.84
CA ARG A 366 -10.22 -28.60 -14.96
C ARG A 366 -9.68 -27.16 -14.89
N ASP A 367 -8.41 -26.96 -15.21
CA ASP A 367 -7.82 -25.64 -15.43
C ASP A 367 -8.27 -25.09 -16.80
N GLU A 368 -9.56 -24.81 -16.91
CA GLU A 368 -10.24 -24.43 -18.15
C GLU A 368 -11.19 -23.23 -17.91
N THR A 369 -11.48 -22.47 -18.97
CA THR A 369 -12.43 -21.35 -18.90
C THR A 369 -13.86 -21.86 -18.69
N THR A 370 -14.78 -20.99 -18.26
CA THR A 370 -16.21 -21.34 -18.15
C THR A 370 -16.78 -21.82 -19.48
N GLU A 371 -16.38 -21.18 -20.57
CA GLU A 371 -16.78 -21.56 -21.92
C GLU A 371 -16.27 -22.96 -22.28
N ALA A 372 -14.98 -23.23 -22.08
CA ALA A 372 -14.40 -24.54 -22.35
C ALA A 372 -15.00 -25.64 -21.46
N TYR A 373 -15.28 -25.33 -20.19
CA TYR A 373 -15.96 -26.24 -19.27
C TYR A 373 -17.36 -26.59 -19.77
N PHE A 374 -18.11 -25.60 -20.24
CA PHE A 374 -19.47 -25.79 -20.74
C PHE A 374 -19.49 -26.60 -22.02
N ASP A 375 -18.62 -26.28 -22.97
CA ASP A 375 -18.47 -27.05 -24.20
C ASP A 375 -18.17 -28.51 -23.87
N ARG A 376 -17.20 -28.77 -22.99
CA ARG A 376 -16.87 -30.11 -22.55
C ARG A 376 -18.09 -30.83 -21.98
N LEU A 377 -18.86 -30.20 -21.09
CA LEU A 377 -20.05 -30.79 -20.49
C LEU A 377 -21.17 -31.07 -21.51
N VAL A 378 -21.37 -30.17 -22.48
CA VAL A 378 -22.32 -30.40 -23.58
C VAL A 378 -21.92 -31.65 -24.36
N TYR A 379 -20.64 -31.80 -24.72
CA TYR A 379 -20.16 -32.95 -25.49
C TYR A 379 -20.10 -34.25 -24.68
N THR A 380 -19.64 -34.22 -23.42
CA THR A 380 -19.39 -35.45 -22.64
C THR A 380 -20.56 -35.89 -21.78
N CYS A 381 -21.41 -34.96 -21.37
CA CYS A 381 -22.53 -35.22 -20.45
C CYS A 381 -23.90 -34.95 -21.10
N ASN A 382 -23.95 -34.50 -22.35
CA ASN A 382 -25.17 -34.17 -23.10
C ASN A 382 -26.09 -33.19 -22.35
N ILE A 383 -25.51 -32.23 -21.63
CA ILE A 383 -26.25 -31.22 -20.86
C ILE A 383 -26.64 -30.07 -21.77
N ASN A 384 -27.83 -29.52 -21.54
CA ASN A 384 -28.28 -28.37 -22.29
C ASN A 384 -27.51 -27.10 -21.87
N ILE A 385 -26.90 -26.40 -22.83
CA ILE A 385 -26.19 -25.14 -22.60
C ILE A 385 -27.06 -24.07 -21.90
N TYR A 386 -28.38 -24.11 -22.12
CA TYR A 386 -29.32 -23.23 -21.44
C TYR A 386 -29.39 -23.51 -19.93
N GLU A 387 -29.34 -24.77 -19.51
CA GLU A 387 -29.32 -25.15 -18.10
C GLU A 387 -28.03 -24.69 -17.42
N LEU A 388 -26.89 -24.85 -18.09
CA LEU A 388 -25.59 -24.38 -17.62
C LEU A 388 -25.57 -22.85 -17.43
N ARG A 389 -26.08 -22.09 -18.41
CA ARG A 389 -26.17 -20.63 -18.33
C ARG A 389 -27.15 -20.17 -17.24
N LYS A 390 -28.27 -20.88 -17.06
CA LYS A 390 -29.23 -20.61 -15.99
C LYS A 390 -28.60 -20.83 -14.61
N ALA A 391 -27.80 -21.88 -14.46
CA ALA A 391 -27.09 -22.17 -13.21
C ALA A 391 -26.15 -21.03 -12.80
N ILE A 392 -25.42 -20.42 -13.75
CA ILE A 392 -24.60 -19.22 -13.46
C ILE A 392 -25.46 -18.09 -12.89
N GLN A 393 -26.62 -17.81 -13.49
CA GLN A 393 -27.49 -16.71 -13.03
C GLN A 393 -28.02 -16.95 -11.61
N THR A 394 -28.38 -18.19 -11.28
CA THR A 394 -28.83 -18.57 -9.93
C THR A 394 -27.69 -18.61 -8.91
N CYS A 395 -26.44 -18.74 -9.35
CA CYS A 395 -25.26 -18.75 -8.48
C CYS A 395 -24.70 -17.34 -8.17
N LYS A 396 -25.30 -16.27 -8.73
CA LYS A 396 -24.96 -14.86 -8.44
C LYS A 396 -25.61 -14.31 -7.17
N THR A 397 -26.60 -15.03 -6.64
CA THR A 397 -27.17 -14.84 -5.28
C THR A 397 -26.48 -15.78 -4.31
#